data_AF-A0AAU1Z4E8-F1
#
_entry.id   AF-A0AAU1Z4E8-F1
#
_cell.length_a   1.000
_cell.length_b   1.000
_cell.length_c   1.000
_cell.angle_alpha   90.00
_cell.angle_beta   90.00
_cell.angle_gamma   90.00
#
_symmetry.space_group_name_H-M   'P 1'
#
loop_
_entity.id
_entity.type
_entity.pdbx_description
1 polymer ?
#
loop_
_entity_poly.entity_id
_entity_poly.type
_entity_poly.pdbx_seq_one_letter_code
_entity_poly.pdbx_strand_id
1 'polypeptide(L)' 'MTPAGGSTVQDLVALAEIELCGELIIAASAANEDRLSQDRIDEVLMGR' A
#
# COMPACT_ATOMS: atom_id res chain seq x y z
N MET A 1 15.62 -22.97 12.09
CA MET A 1 14.35 -23.71 12.16
C MET A 1 13.25 -22.78 11.67
N THR A 2 13.05 -22.70 10.36
CA THR A 2 11.99 -21.86 9.76
C THR A 2 10.67 -22.55 10.04
N PRO A 3 9.66 -21.92 10.65
CA PRO A 3 8.38 -22.58 10.86
C PRO A 3 7.74 -22.81 9.50
N ALA A 4 7.83 -24.06 9.04
CA ALA A 4 7.17 -24.52 7.84
C ALA A 4 5.72 -24.88 8.19
N GLY A 5 4.76 -24.31 7.46
CA GLY A 5 3.47 -24.96 7.24
C GLY A 5 2.24 -24.44 7.98
N GLY A 6 2.17 -23.16 8.37
CA GLY A 6 0.93 -22.58 8.93
C GLY A 6 0.06 -21.76 7.97
N SER A 7 0.59 -21.37 6.80
CA SER A 7 0.24 -20.05 6.25
C SER A 7 -0.12 -20.00 4.76
N THR A 8 -0.43 -21.11 4.08
CA THR A 8 -0.73 -21.05 2.62
C THR A 8 -1.89 -20.09 2.30
N VAL A 9 -2.90 -20.04 3.16
CA VAL A 9 -4.02 -19.10 3.03
C VAL A 9 -3.58 -17.67 3.34
N GLN A 10 -2.79 -17.43 4.38
CA GLN A 10 -2.34 -16.05 4.70
C GLN A 10 -1.34 -15.53 3.66
N ASP A 11 -0.55 -16.42 3.05
CA ASP A 11 0.39 -16.09 1.97
C ASP A 11 -0.38 -15.66 0.70
N LEU A 12 -1.46 -16.38 0.36
CA LEU A 12 -2.35 -15.99 -0.75
C LEU A 12 -3.09 -14.67 -0.47
N VAL A 13 -3.51 -14.43 0.78
CA VAL A 13 -4.13 -13.15 1.17
C VAL A 13 -3.12 -12.01 1.04
N ALA A 14 -1.90 -12.18 1.56
CA ALA A 14 -0.84 -11.18 1.46
C ALA A 14 -0.49 -10.89 -0.01
N LEU A 15 -0.43 -11.92 -0.86
CA LEU A 15 -0.20 -11.75 -2.29
C LEU A 15 -1.33 -10.96 -2.97
N ALA A 16 -2.59 -11.25 -2.64
CA ALA A 16 -3.74 -10.51 -3.15
C ALA A 16 -3.74 -9.03 -2.67
N GLU A 17 -3.32 -8.79 -1.43
CA GLU A 17 -3.17 -7.44 -0.89
C GLU A 17 -2.06 -6.65 -1.60
N ILE A 18 -0.93 -7.29 -1.90
CA ILE A 18 0.17 -6.67 -2.65
C ILE A 18 -0.28 -6.30 -4.06
N GLU A 19 -0.98 -7.21 -4.75
CA GLU A 19 -1.52 -6.97 -6.10
C GLU A 19 -2.50 -5.79 -6.09
N LEU A 20 -3.44 -5.77 -5.12
CA LEU A 20 -4.37 -4.67 -4.94
C LEU A 20 -3.65 -3.34 -4.63
N CYS A 21 -2.64 -3.35 -3.76
CA CYS A 21 -1.85 -2.16 -3.45
C CYS A 21 -1.15 -1.60 -4.70
N GLY A 22 -0.58 -2.48 -5.53
CA GLY A 22 0.05 -2.10 -6.79
C GLY A 22 -0.91 -1.38 -7.73
N GLU A 23 -2.09 -1.94 -7.94
CA GLU A 23 -3.14 -1.36 -8.79
C GLU A 23 -3.58 0.02 -8.26
N LEU A 24 -3.75 0.17 -6.94
CA LEU A 24 -4.14 1.43 -6.32
C LEU A 24 -3.06 2.53 -6.46
N ILE A 25 -1.78 2.17 -6.36
CA ILE A 25 -0.66 3.12 -6.57
C ILE A 25 -0.67 3.64 -8.01
N ILE A 26 -0.85 2.75 -8.98
CA ILE A 26 -0.90 3.12 -10.40
C ILE A 26 -2.12 4.01 -10.67
N ALA A 27 -3.30 3.62 -10.18
CA ALA A 27 -4.52 4.40 -10.32
C ALA A 27 -4.37 5.80 -9.69
N ALA A 28 -3.80 5.90 -8.49
CA ALA A 28 -3.55 7.16 -7.81
C ALA A 28 -2.53 8.04 -8.57
N SER A 29 -1.46 7.44 -9.12
CA SER A 29 -0.46 8.18 -9.90
C SER A 29 -0.96 8.61 -11.27
N ALA A 30 -1.94 7.91 -11.83
CA ALA A 30 -2.58 8.26 -13.11
C ALA A 30 -3.79 9.18 -12.94
N ALA A 31 -4.31 9.32 -11.72
CA ALA A 31 -5.36 10.27 -11.42
C ALA A 31 -4.82 11.70 -11.64
N ASN A 32 -5.60 12.53 -12.34
CA ASN A 32 -5.26 13.93 -12.62
C ASN A 32 -5.47 14.83 -11.39
N GLU A 33 -5.19 14.33 -10.19
CA GLU A 33 -5.28 15.13 -8.98
C GLU A 33 -4.05 16.02 -8.85
N ASP A 34 -4.26 17.24 -8.35
CA ASP A 34 -3.17 18.15 -8.06
C ASP A 34 -2.28 17.55 -6.96
N ARG A 35 -0.97 17.78 -7.05
CA ARG A 35 -0.05 17.33 -6.00
C ARG A 35 -0.48 17.96 -4.68
N LEU A 36 -0.46 17.16 -3.61
CA LEU A 36 -0.63 17.68 -2.26
C LEU A 36 0.35 18.84 -2.02
N SER A 37 -0.14 19.90 -1.38
CA SER A 37 0.73 20.96 -0.88
C SER A 37 1.73 20.37 0.12
N GLN A 38 2.91 20.98 0.20
CA GLN A 38 3.97 20.55 1.12
C GLN A 38 3.48 20.51 2.58
N ASP A 39 2.70 21.49 3.02
CA ASP A 39 2.10 21.50 4.37
C ASP A 39 1.21 20.27 4.64
N ARG A 40 0.47 19.80 3.61
CA ARG A 40 -0.41 18.63 3.72
C ARG A 40 0.37 17.32 3.69
N ILE A 41 1.48 17.28 2.96
CA ILE A 41 2.41 16.13 2.98
C ILE A 41 3.04 16.01 4.36
N ASP A 42 3.50 17.11 4.94
CA ASP A 42 4.10 17.13 6.27
C ASP A 42 3.09 16.72 7.35
N GLU A 43 1.84 17.18 7.26
CA GLU A 43 0.75 16.76 8.17
C GLU A 43 0.51 15.25 8.13
N VAL A 44 0.46 14.66 6.94
CA VAL A 44 0.23 13.22 6.75
C VAL A 44 1.43 12.39 7.22
N LEU A 45 2.65 12.80 6.88
CA LEU A 45 3.87 12.05 7.26
C LEU A 45 4.21 12.17 8.74
N MET A 46 3.91 13.30 9.35
CA MET A 46 4.19 13.55 10.78
C MET A 46 3.00 13.25 11.68
N GLY A 47 1.86 12.83 11.12
CA GLY A 47 0.70 12.30 11.85
C GLY A 47 0.06 13.28 12.82
N ARG A 48 -0.14 14.53 12.39
CA ARG A 48 -0.83 15.55 13.20
C ARG A 48 -2.35 15.44 13.13
#